data_AF-L7U3W9-F1
#
_entry.id   AF-L7U3W9-F1
#
_cell.length_a   1.000
_cell.length_b   1.000
_cell.length_c   1.000
_cell.angle_alpha   90.00
_cell.angle_beta   90.00
_cell.angle_gamma   90.00
#
_symmetry.space_group_name_H-M   'P 1'
#
loop_
_entity.id
_entity.type
_entity.pdbx_description
1 polymer ?
#
loop_
_entity_poly.entity_id
_entity_poly.type
_entity_poly.pdbx_seq_one_letter_code
_entity_poly.pdbx_strand_id
1 'polypeptide(L)'
;MSQFLPGDGGTCRQARAAAPEEPPSSDDTLPEDGWHAPCSVARRRISRLPFLESSMKPSRLLPFLALSLCLSSGAALADTATCVPSQVGVFTNRIHVRCSASVAGGIWFFAVPTTDAAHTNRMLSLLTSALVGGRSMTIDYNPSSTAGTSIGCQSNDCRLLNYAMMY
;
A
#
# COMPACT_ATOMS: atom_id res chain seq x y z
N MET A 1 55.26 5.65 16.52
CA MET A 1 55.30 6.66 15.44
C MET A 1 54.17 6.34 14.47
N SER A 2 53.31 7.34 14.27
CA SER A 2 52.26 7.45 13.24
C SER A 2 51.03 6.53 13.32
N GLN A 3 49.79 6.99 13.10
CA GLN A 3 49.21 8.33 12.93
C GLN A 3 47.69 8.15 13.08
N PHE A 4 47.03 9.13 13.71
CA PHE A 4 45.58 9.28 13.82
C PHE A 4 45.03 9.88 12.52
N LEU A 5 43.94 9.35 11.97
CA LEU A 5 43.00 10.11 11.13
C LEU A 5 41.55 9.71 11.46
N PRO A 6 40.65 10.68 11.71
CA PRO A 6 39.21 10.47 11.96
C PRO A 6 38.32 10.88 10.75
N GLY A 7 37.04 10.47 10.79
CA GLY A 7 35.94 10.93 9.91
C GLY A 7 35.63 9.96 8.76
N ASP A 8 34.40 9.65 8.37
CA ASP A 8 33.07 10.23 8.63
C ASP A 8 32.00 9.26 8.09
N GLY A 9 30.76 9.38 8.59
CA GLY A 9 29.58 9.14 7.74
C GLY A 9 28.89 7.78 7.78
N GLY A 10 28.02 7.60 8.77
CA GLY A 10 26.72 6.93 8.70
C GLY A 10 26.47 5.84 7.66
N THR A 11 26.65 4.57 8.06
CA THR A 11 25.92 3.44 7.47
C THR A 11 25.26 2.64 8.58
N CYS A 12 23.93 2.76 8.70
CA CYS A 12 23.14 1.75 9.43
C CYS A 12 23.11 0.47 8.60
N ARG A 13 24.22 -0.27 8.62
CA ARG A 13 24.24 -1.70 8.30
C ARG A 13 23.47 -2.41 9.42
N GLN A 14 22.21 -2.78 9.17
CA GLN A 14 21.61 -3.88 9.93
C GLN A 14 22.16 -5.19 9.38
N ALA A 15 23.35 -5.54 9.85
CA ALA A 15 23.90 -6.87 9.74
C ALA A 15 23.07 -7.79 10.64
N ARG A 16 22.38 -8.72 9.99
CA ARG A 16 21.64 -9.83 10.56
C ARG A 16 22.66 -10.83 11.10
N ALA A 17 22.91 -10.82 12.41
CA ALA A 17 23.65 -11.89 13.07
C ALA A 17 22.66 -12.97 13.50
N ALA A 18 22.88 -14.18 12.99
CA ALA A 18 22.27 -15.41 13.47
C ALA A 18 22.70 -15.63 14.93
N ALA A 19 21.72 -15.78 15.83
CA ALA A 19 21.95 -16.27 17.18
C ALA A 19 21.44 -17.73 17.27
N PRO A 20 22.20 -18.62 17.94
CA PRO A 20 21.80 -20.00 18.19
C PRO A 20 20.70 -20.10 19.26
N GLU A 21 19.93 -21.18 19.19
CA GLU A 21 18.89 -21.58 20.14
C GLU A 21 19.45 -21.72 21.58
N GLU A 22 18.82 -21.04 22.53
CA GLU A 22 18.92 -21.35 23.96
C GLU A 22 17.49 -21.52 24.54
N PRO A 23 17.22 -22.60 25.31
CA PRO A 23 15.91 -22.88 25.92
C PRO A 23 15.65 -22.06 27.20
N PRO A 24 14.39 -22.00 27.68
CA PRO A 24 13.88 -20.85 28.42
C PRO A 24 14.19 -20.89 29.92
N SER A 25 14.60 -19.75 30.49
CA SER A 25 14.54 -19.47 31.92
C SER A 25 13.41 -18.49 32.21
N SER A 26 12.37 -19.00 32.86
CA SER A 26 11.37 -18.21 33.59
C SER A 26 12.01 -17.61 34.82
N ASP A 27 12.13 -16.28 34.88
CA ASP A 27 11.86 -15.46 36.08
C ASP A 27 12.15 -13.99 35.79
N ASP A 28 11.10 -13.19 36.00
CA ASP A 28 11.13 -11.90 36.68
C ASP A 28 11.92 -10.70 36.10
N THR A 29 11.13 -9.69 35.70
CA THR A 29 11.22 -8.31 36.23
C THR A 29 11.84 -7.22 35.33
N LEU A 30 10.96 -6.27 34.95
CA LEU A 30 11.14 -4.86 34.50
C LEU A 30 11.45 -4.58 33.02
N PRO A 31 11.18 -3.36 32.50
CA PRO A 31 10.34 -2.26 32.99
C PRO A 31 9.26 -1.79 31.99
N GLU A 32 8.13 -1.34 32.53
CA GLU A 32 7.30 -0.34 31.85
C GLU A 32 8.08 0.98 31.83
N ASP A 33 8.30 1.57 30.65
CA ASP A 33 8.46 3.01 30.40
C ASP A 33 9.30 3.24 29.14
N GLY A 34 8.67 3.75 28.08
CA GLY A 34 9.41 4.18 26.89
C GLY A 34 8.60 4.34 25.62
N TRP A 35 7.38 4.89 25.70
CA TRP A 35 6.63 5.34 24.53
C TRP A 35 7.34 6.57 23.89
N HIS A 36 8.40 6.32 23.14
CA HIS A 36 8.92 7.29 22.18
C HIS A 36 8.23 7.05 20.84
N ALA A 37 7.06 7.69 20.68
CA ALA A 37 6.47 7.90 19.38
C ALA A 37 6.97 9.24 18.77
N PRO A 38 7.16 9.29 17.44
CA PRO A 38 8.10 10.17 16.77
C PRO A 38 7.53 11.51 16.26
N CYS A 39 8.48 12.44 16.09
CA CYS A 39 8.56 13.52 15.11
C CYS A 39 7.28 13.96 14.38
N SER A 40 6.78 15.10 14.85
CA SER A 40 6.14 16.20 14.13
C SER A 40 6.40 16.23 12.60
N VAL A 41 5.42 15.83 11.81
CA VAL A 41 5.37 16.17 10.39
C VAL A 41 4.61 17.49 10.22
N ALA A 42 5.36 18.49 9.77
CA ALA A 42 4.92 19.85 9.50
C ALA A 42 3.74 19.91 8.51
N ARG A 43 2.67 20.60 8.91
CA ARG A 43 1.57 21.02 8.04
C ARG A 43 2.12 21.91 6.93
N ARG A 44 2.09 21.43 5.68
CA ARG A 44 2.35 22.28 4.51
C ARG A 44 1.20 23.27 4.34
N ARG A 45 1.57 24.55 4.28
CA ARG A 45 0.72 25.68 3.88
C ARG A 45 0.06 25.37 2.54
N ILE A 46 -1.26 25.41 2.53
CA ILE A 46 -2.06 25.52 1.31
C ILE A 46 -1.82 26.92 0.77
N SER A 47 -0.96 27.02 -0.24
CA SER A 47 -0.78 28.24 -1.02
C SER A 47 -2.07 28.53 -1.76
N ARG A 48 -2.70 29.66 -1.43
CA ARG A 48 -3.77 30.29 -2.20
C ARG A 48 -3.28 30.49 -3.64
N LEU A 49 -3.98 29.90 -4.60
CA LEU A 49 -3.84 30.30 -6.01
C LEU A 49 -4.71 31.55 -6.25
N PRO A 50 -4.17 32.54 -6.99
CA PRO A 50 -4.88 33.77 -7.28
C PRO A 50 -6.01 33.55 -8.29
N PHE A 51 -7.12 34.17 -7.94
CA PHE A 51 -8.29 34.45 -8.73
C PHE A 51 -7.87 35.25 -9.98
N LEU A 52 -7.99 34.66 -11.17
CA LEU A 52 -7.77 35.34 -12.45
C LEU A 52 -9.14 35.70 -13.04
N GLU A 53 -9.56 36.93 -12.74
CA GLU A 53 -10.60 37.66 -13.46
C GLU A 53 -10.14 37.91 -14.90
N SER A 54 -10.91 37.46 -15.88
CA SER A 54 -10.75 37.87 -17.27
C SER A 54 -12.05 38.45 -17.78
N SER A 55 -11.93 39.69 -18.27
CA SER A 55 -12.99 40.63 -18.61
C SER A 55 -13.19 40.69 -20.13
N MET A 56 -14.47 40.64 -20.55
CA MET A 56 -15.05 41.16 -21.82
C MET A 56 -14.65 40.46 -23.14
N LYS A 57 -15.49 40.29 -24.19
CA LYS A 57 -16.77 40.89 -24.63
C LYS A 57 -17.62 39.81 -25.37
N PRO A 58 -18.96 39.95 -25.42
CA PRO A 58 -19.85 39.00 -26.07
C PRO A 58 -19.83 39.18 -27.60
N SER A 59 -19.36 38.17 -28.32
CA SER A 59 -19.55 38.06 -29.78
C SER A 59 -20.58 36.98 -30.07
N ARG A 60 -21.55 37.34 -30.90
CA ARG A 60 -22.80 36.61 -31.13
C ARG A 60 -22.62 35.46 -32.14
N LEU A 61 -23.42 34.41 -31.88
CA LEU A 61 -24.00 33.39 -32.79
C LEU A 61 -23.36 31.98 -32.87
N LEU A 62 -24.11 31.05 -32.24
CA LEU A 62 -24.26 29.59 -32.45
C LEU A 62 -23.09 28.67 -32.02
N PRO A 63 -23.31 27.53 -31.32
CA PRO A 63 -24.35 26.53 -31.64
C PRO A 63 -25.14 25.92 -30.45
N PHE A 64 -26.34 25.44 -30.78
CA PHE A 64 -27.16 24.51 -29.98
C PHE A 64 -26.55 23.10 -30.02
N LEU A 65 -25.86 22.64 -28.96
CA LEU A 65 -25.65 21.21 -28.58
C LEU A 65 -24.64 21.07 -27.41
N ALA A 66 -24.78 21.89 -26.37
CA ALA A 66 -23.90 21.81 -25.20
C ALA A 66 -24.67 21.46 -23.92
N LEU A 67 -25.64 20.55 -24.01
CA LEU A 67 -26.37 20.05 -22.84
C LEU A 67 -25.73 18.74 -22.36
N SER A 68 -24.72 18.94 -21.52
CA SER A 68 -24.41 18.13 -20.34
C SER A 68 -24.34 16.61 -20.53
N LEU A 69 -23.18 16.15 -21.01
CA LEU A 69 -22.63 14.88 -20.56
C LEU A 69 -22.40 15.01 -19.04
N CYS A 70 -23.39 14.62 -18.24
CA CYS A 70 -23.14 14.32 -16.83
C CYS A 70 -22.17 13.14 -16.79
N LEU A 71 -20.89 13.45 -16.62
CA LEU A 71 -19.84 12.49 -16.38
C LEU A 71 -20.13 11.85 -15.01
N SER A 72 -20.89 10.75 -15.02
CA SER A 72 -21.11 9.92 -13.85
C SER A 72 -19.80 9.22 -13.49
N SER A 73 -18.93 9.92 -12.78
CA SER A 73 -17.82 9.30 -12.05
C SER A 73 -18.43 8.41 -10.96
N GLY A 74 -18.78 7.18 -11.33
CA GLY A 74 -19.18 6.17 -10.37
C GLY A 74 -18.03 5.97 -9.41
N ALA A 75 -18.20 6.35 -8.15
CA ALA A 75 -17.29 5.95 -7.10
C ALA A 75 -17.34 4.42 -7.06
N ALA A 76 -16.28 3.84 -7.58
CA ALA A 76 -16.01 2.43 -7.55
C ALA A 76 -16.04 2.00 -6.07
N LEU A 77 -17.08 1.29 -5.65
CA LEU A 77 -17.26 0.92 -4.23
C LEU A 77 -16.16 -0.04 -3.80
N ALA A 78 -15.60 0.19 -2.62
CA ALA A 78 -14.76 -0.80 -1.96
C ALA A 78 -15.64 -2.00 -1.59
N ASP A 79 -15.15 -3.20 -1.88
CA ASP A 79 -15.79 -4.47 -1.58
C ASP A 79 -14.83 -5.32 -0.75
N THR A 80 -15.41 -6.21 0.06
CA THR A 80 -14.64 -7.08 0.95
C THR A 80 -14.89 -8.54 0.61
N ALA A 81 -13.82 -9.33 0.58
CA ALA A 81 -13.91 -10.75 0.31
C ALA A 81 -12.98 -11.57 1.19
N THR A 82 -13.35 -12.82 1.43
CA THR A 82 -12.51 -13.78 2.14
C THR A 82 -11.57 -14.46 1.14
N CYS A 83 -10.28 -14.46 1.46
CA CYS A 83 -9.23 -15.09 0.68
C CYS A 83 -8.37 -15.97 1.59
N VAL A 84 -8.09 -17.20 1.15
CA VAL A 84 -7.00 -18.01 1.72
C VAL A 84 -5.85 -17.95 0.72
N PRO A 85 -4.71 -17.33 1.07
CA PRO A 85 -3.59 -17.22 0.15
C PRO A 85 -3.01 -18.59 -0.17
N SER A 86 -2.83 -18.90 -1.46
CA SER A 86 -2.19 -20.12 -1.96
C SER A 86 -0.77 -19.85 -2.47
N GLN A 87 -0.50 -18.61 -2.90
CA GLN A 87 0.80 -18.20 -3.39
C GLN A 87 1.01 -16.71 -3.15
N VAL A 88 2.20 -16.34 -2.69
CA VAL A 88 2.64 -14.94 -2.57
C VAL A 88 3.92 -14.77 -3.38
N GLY A 89 3.94 -13.79 -4.28
CA GLY A 89 5.08 -13.43 -5.13
C GLY A 89 5.45 -11.97 -4.96
N VAL A 90 6.75 -11.68 -4.87
CA VAL A 90 7.27 -10.32 -4.79
C VAL A 90 7.90 -9.99 -6.14
N PHE A 91 7.45 -8.90 -6.75
CA PHE A 91 7.96 -8.36 -8.00
C PHE A 91 8.52 -6.96 -7.74
N THR A 92 9.32 -6.44 -8.68
CA THR A 92 9.95 -5.12 -8.56
C THR A 92 8.94 -4.00 -8.26
N ASN A 93 7.78 -4.04 -8.93
CA ASN A 93 6.79 -2.95 -8.86
C ASN A 93 5.53 -3.31 -8.05
N ARG A 94 5.43 -4.56 -7.55
CA ARG A 94 4.24 -5.04 -6.83
C ARG A 94 4.50 -6.27 -5.97
N ILE A 95 3.71 -6.43 -4.91
CA ILE A 95 3.46 -7.74 -4.32
C ILE A 95 2.22 -8.32 -4.98
N HIS A 96 2.23 -9.62 -5.25
CA HIS A 96 1.15 -10.35 -5.89
C HIS A 96 0.75 -11.51 -4.98
N VAL A 97 -0.53 -11.65 -4.68
CA VAL A 97 -1.07 -12.78 -3.93
C VAL A 97 -2.16 -13.46 -4.74
N ARG A 98 -2.14 -14.80 -4.75
CA ARG A 98 -3.17 -15.64 -5.33
C ARG A 98 -4.03 -16.24 -4.22
N CYS A 99 -5.34 -16.14 -4.34
CA CYS A 99 -6.29 -16.83 -3.47
C CYS A 99 -6.51 -18.27 -3.94
N SER A 100 -6.81 -19.18 -3.01
CA SER A 100 -7.14 -20.58 -3.31
C SER A 100 -8.47 -20.74 -4.04
N ALA A 101 -9.38 -19.79 -3.87
CA ALA A 101 -10.67 -19.71 -4.54
C ALA A 101 -10.83 -18.37 -5.28
N SER A 102 -11.66 -18.37 -6.33
CA SER A 102 -12.00 -17.15 -7.05
C SER A 102 -12.89 -16.26 -6.20
N VAL A 103 -12.52 -15.00 -6.10
CA VAL A 103 -13.29 -13.93 -5.49
C VAL A 103 -14.12 -13.22 -6.55
N ALA A 104 -15.36 -12.87 -6.21
CA ALA A 104 -16.27 -12.06 -7.03
C ALA A 104 -16.36 -12.46 -8.52
N GLY A 105 -16.44 -13.76 -8.79
CA GLY A 105 -16.78 -14.28 -10.11
C GLY A 105 -15.64 -14.31 -11.14
N GLY A 106 -14.38 -14.31 -10.71
CA GLY A 106 -13.26 -14.52 -11.63
C GLY A 106 -11.91 -13.96 -11.19
N ILE A 107 -11.85 -13.26 -10.05
CA ILE A 107 -10.62 -12.61 -9.58
C ILE A 107 -9.89 -13.60 -8.68
N TRP A 108 -8.70 -14.01 -9.09
CA TRP A 108 -7.87 -14.94 -8.33
C TRP A 108 -6.68 -14.24 -7.67
N PHE A 109 -6.34 -13.07 -8.18
CA PHE A 109 -5.12 -12.38 -7.84
C PHE A 109 -5.38 -10.99 -7.28
N PHE A 110 -4.53 -10.61 -6.34
CA PHE A 110 -4.56 -9.29 -5.72
C PHE A 110 -3.15 -8.73 -5.67
N ALA A 111 -3.02 -7.44 -5.94
CA ALA A 111 -1.73 -6.78 -6.03
C ALA A 111 -1.66 -5.53 -5.15
N VAL A 112 -0.51 -5.37 -4.48
CA VAL A 112 -0.16 -4.18 -3.71
C VAL A 112 1.01 -3.48 -4.41
N PRO A 113 0.92 -2.17 -4.71
CA PRO A 113 2.02 -1.43 -5.32
C PRO A 113 3.19 -1.28 -4.34
N THR A 114 4.43 -1.33 -4.84
CA THR A 114 5.64 -1.13 -4.02
C THR A 114 6.01 0.35 -3.82
N THR A 115 5.11 1.28 -4.16
CA THR A 115 5.32 2.73 -4.08
C THR A 115 5.51 3.23 -2.64
N ASP A 116 4.84 2.60 -1.67
CA ASP A 116 5.03 2.84 -0.24
C ASP A 116 5.64 1.60 0.40
N ALA A 117 6.94 1.68 0.71
CA ALA A 117 7.69 0.57 1.30
C ALA A 117 7.16 0.17 2.69
N ALA A 118 6.67 1.11 3.49
CA ALA A 118 6.17 0.81 4.83
C ALA A 118 4.86 0.02 4.75
N HIS A 119 3.94 0.44 3.88
CA HIS A 119 2.70 -0.28 3.61
C HIS A 119 2.99 -1.67 2.99
N THR A 120 3.86 -1.71 1.98
CA THR A 120 4.28 -2.93 1.28
C THR A 120 4.84 -3.99 2.22
N ASN A 121 5.75 -3.62 3.13
CA ASN A 121 6.37 -4.55 4.07
C ASN A 121 5.38 -5.10 5.10
N ARG A 122 4.43 -4.27 5.58
CA ARG A 122 3.34 -4.72 6.46
C ARG A 122 2.45 -5.72 5.75
N MET A 123 2.03 -5.39 4.52
CA MET A 123 1.22 -6.28 3.70
C MET A 123 1.94 -7.59 3.40
N LEU A 124 3.22 -7.54 3.02
CA LEU A 124 4.01 -8.75 2.78
C LEU A 124 4.06 -9.65 4.00
N SER A 125 4.29 -9.08 5.18
CA SER A 125 4.35 -9.82 6.45
C SER A 125 3.01 -10.49 6.77
N LEU A 126 1.89 -9.79 6.56
CA LEU A 126 0.55 -10.35 6.74
C LEU A 126 0.25 -11.47 5.75
N LEU A 127 0.50 -11.23 4.46
CA LEU A 127 0.23 -12.19 3.38
C LEU A 127 1.06 -13.47 3.53
N THR A 128 2.34 -13.33 3.87
CA THR A 128 3.23 -14.48 4.11
C THR A 128 2.84 -15.26 5.36
N SER A 129 2.46 -14.58 6.45
CA SER A 129 1.96 -15.23 7.66
C SER A 129 0.66 -16.00 7.41
N ALA A 130 -0.27 -15.40 6.66
CA ALA A 130 -1.52 -16.07 6.26
C ALA A 130 -1.27 -17.28 5.35
N LEU A 131 -0.29 -17.19 4.43
CA LEU A 131 0.11 -18.29 3.54
C LEU A 131 0.70 -19.46 4.33
N VAL A 132 1.66 -19.18 5.21
CA VAL A 132 2.33 -20.22 6.02
C VAL A 132 1.36 -20.84 7.02
N GLY A 133 0.48 -20.03 7.62
CA GLY A 133 -0.53 -20.51 8.56
C GLY A 133 -1.77 -21.15 7.91
N GLY A 134 -1.93 -21.07 6.59
CA GLY A 134 -3.13 -21.51 5.89
C GLY A 134 -4.42 -20.84 6.39
N ARG A 135 -4.32 -19.60 6.91
CA ARG A 135 -5.44 -18.89 7.55
C ARG A 135 -6.21 -18.06 6.53
N SER A 136 -7.53 -17.98 6.71
CA SER A 136 -8.35 -17.07 5.93
C SER A 136 -8.14 -15.62 6.38
N MET A 137 -8.01 -14.72 5.41
CA MET A 137 -7.95 -13.28 5.63
C MET A 137 -9.07 -12.59 4.85
N THR A 138 -9.52 -11.45 5.34
CA THR A 138 -10.40 -10.56 4.58
C THR A 138 -9.55 -9.55 3.84
N ILE A 139 -9.86 -9.39 2.55
CA ILE A 139 -9.24 -8.42 1.67
C ILE A 139 -10.27 -7.37 1.27
N ASP A 140 -9.84 -6.11 1.28
CA ASP A 140 -10.60 -5.01 0.71
C ASP A 140 -9.98 -4.63 -0.63
N TYR A 141 -10.83 -4.60 -1.63
CA TYR A 141 -10.44 -4.33 -3.00
C TYR A 141 -11.59 -3.62 -3.70
N ASN A 142 -11.30 -3.07 -4.87
CA ASN A 142 -12.31 -2.43 -5.67
C ASN A 142 -12.55 -3.25 -6.95
N PRO A 143 -13.71 -3.91 -7.11
CA PRO A 143 -13.96 -4.83 -8.22
C PRO A 143 -13.97 -4.12 -9.58
N SER A 144 -14.34 -2.84 -9.62
CA SER A 144 -14.42 -2.04 -10.84
C SER A 144 -13.12 -1.30 -11.19
N SER A 145 -12.16 -1.24 -10.27
CA SER A 145 -10.88 -0.57 -10.51
C SER A 145 -9.91 -1.45 -11.28
N THR A 146 -9.48 -0.98 -12.45
CA THR A 146 -8.39 -1.56 -13.24
C THR A 146 -7.04 -0.89 -12.99
N ALA A 147 -6.92 -0.08 -11.92
CA ALA A 147 -5.70 0.64 -11.58
C ALA A 147 -4.48 -0.29 -11.40
N GLY A 148 -4.71 -1.58 -11.08
CA GLY A 148 -3.66 -2.60 -11.00
C GLY A 148 -2.88 -2.81 -12.31
N THR A 149 -3.45 -2.46 -13.46
CA THR A 149 -2.73 -2.53 -14.75
C THR A 149 -1.47 -1.70 -14.79
N SER A 150 -1.47 -0.55 -14.11
CA SER A 150 -0.31 0.34 -14.04
C SER A 150 0.91 -0.30 -13.37
N ILE A 151 0.69 -1.29 -12.50
CA ILE A 151 1.74 -2.05 -11.82
C ILE A 151 1.98 -3.44 -12.44
N GLY A 152 1.39 -3.72 -13.61
CA GLY A 152 1.54 -4.96 -14.38
C GLY A 152 0.64 -6.12 -13.91
N CYS A 153 -0.47 -5.81 -13.24
CA CYS A 153 -1.51 -6.76 -12.84
C CYS A 153 -2.61 -6.80 -13.93
N GLN A 154 -3.07 -7.99 -14.27
CA GLN A 154 -3.94 -8.21 -15.44
C GLN A 154 -5.41 -7.84 -15.13
N SER A 155 -6.03 -7.03 -15.99
CA SER A 155 -7.39 -6.47 -15.76
C SER A 155 -8.51 -7.49 -15.58
N ASN A 156 -8.32 -8.75 -15.96
CA ASN A 156 -9.41 -9.74 -15.95
C ASN A 156 -9.44 -10.58 -14.67
N ASP A 157 -8.29 -10.86 -14.07
CA ASP A 157 -8.14 -11.80 -12.96
C ASP A 157 -7.40 -11.19 -11.75
N CYS A 158 -6.95 -9.94 -11.86
CA CYS A 158 -6.16 -9.28 -10.84
C CYS A 158 -6.71 -7.87 -10.47
N ARG A 159 -6.78 -7.58 -9.17
CA ARG A 159 -7.25 -6.28 -8.62
C ARG A 159 -6.26 -5.66 -7.64
N LEU A 160 -6.34 -4.34 -7.50
CA LEU A 160 -5.55 -3.63 -6.49
C LEU A 160 -6.14 -3.91 -5.10
N LEU A 161 -5.28 -4.26 -4.16
CA LEU A 161 -5.63 -4.51 -2.78
C LEU A 161 -5.40 -3.23 -1.96
N ASN A 162 -6.43 -2.78 -1.25
CA ASN A 162 -6.37 -1.60 -0.39
C ASN A 162 -5.84 -1.94 1.00
N TYR A 163 -6.42 -2.98 1.62
CA TYR A 163 -5.94 -3.53 2.88
C TYR A 163 -6.28 -5.02 2.99
N ALA A 164 -5.59 -5.72 3.89
CA ALA A 164 -5.96 -7.07 4.29
C ALA A 164 -5.89 -7.18 5.82
N MET A 165 -6.76 -8.01 6.37
CA MET A 165 -6.80 -8.34 7.80
C MET A 165 -6.94 -9.85 7.98
N MET A 166 -6.19 -10.40 8.93
CA MET A 166 -6.40 -11.77 9.40
C MET A 166 -7.41 -11.77 10.55
N TYR A 167 -8.37 -12.69 10.51
CA TYR A 167 -9.15 -13.06 11.69
C TYR A 167 -8.35 -14.01 12.58
#